data_AF-A0AA43RLA3-F1
#
_entry.id   AF-A0AA43RLA3-F1
#
_cell.length_a   1.000
_cell.length_b   1.000
_cell.length_c   1.000
_cell.angle_alpha   90.00
_cell.angle_beta   90.00
_cell.angle_gamma   90.00
#
_symmetry.space_group_name_H-M   'P 1'
#
loop_
_entity.id
_entity.type
_entity.pdbx_description
1 polymer ?
#
loop_
_entity_poly.entity_id
_entity_poly.type
_entity_poly.pdbx_seq_one_letter_code
_entity_poly.pdbx_strand_id
1 'polypeptide(L)'
;MPNRKGYFTKNEMMDTGATCFIPDAAGSLTGRWYGSMPEDGIALTRKRCAELGAPVKDREDAIAFIYRVEIKDEYRYVPFYHRQIEELNCKKINHLEDRVLQRKVRNKTEANHE
;
A
#
# COMPACT_ATOMS: atom_id res chain seq x y z
N MET A 1 -3.07 16.73 -8.95
CA MET A 1 -2.18 17.01 -7.80
C MET A 1 -2.86 16.57 -6.51
N PRO A 2 -2.21 15.75 -5.66
CA PRO A 2 -2.84 15.21 -4.46
C PRO A 2 -3.25 16.30 -3.47
N ASN A 3 -4.27 16.02 -2.64
CA ASN A 3 -4.73 16.95 -1.62
C ASN A 3 -3.73 17.09 -0.44
N ARG A 4 -4.08 17.92 0.55
CA ARG A 4 -3.24 18.13 1.76
C ARG A 4 -2.90 16.86 2.55
N LYS A 5 -3.68 15.79 2.41
CA LYS A 5 -3.43 14.49 3.06
C LYS A 5 -2.60 13.55 2.18
N GLY A 6 -2.23 13.97 0.97
CA GLY A 6 -1.58 13.14 -0.03
C GLY A 6 -2.54 12.17 -0.72
N TYR A 7 -3.85 12.41 -0.67
CA TYR A 7 -4.83 11.53 -1.33
C TYR A 7 -5.11 12.02 -2.73
N PHE A 8 -5.48 11.08 -3.59
CA PHE A 8 -5.63 11.27 -5.03
C PHE A 8 -7.10 11.14 -5.44
N THR A 9 -7.49 11.91 -6.44
CA THR A 9 -8.71 11.64 -7.20
C THR A 9 -8.53 10.38 -8.06
N LYS A 10 -9.62 9.91 -8.67
CA LYS A 10 -9.55 8.76 -9.58
C LYS A 10 -8.60 9.03 -10.74
N ASN A 11 -8.71 10.18 -11.40
CA ASN A 11 -7.92 10.51 -12.59
C ASN A 11 -6.43 10.59 -12.24
N GLU A 12 -6.10 11.30 -11.16
CA GLU A 12 -4.71 11.44 -10.72
C GLU A 12 -4.07 10.10 -10.35
N MET A 13 -4.84 9.19 -9.72
CA MET A 13 -4.37 7.84 -9.42
C MET A 13 -4.11 7.06 -10.71
N MET A 14 -5.03 7.11 -11.68
CA MET A 14 -4.87 6.42 -12.96
C MET A 14 -3.64 6.91 -13.74
N ASP A 15 -3.34 8.21 -13.67
CA ASP A 15 -2.18 8.82 -14.32
C ASP A 15 -0.84 8.28 -13.78
N THR A 16 -0.83 7.69 -12.57
CA THR A 16 0.39 7.08 -12.00
C THR A 16 0.74 5.73 -12.62
N GLY A 17 -0.23 5.02 -13.20
CA GLY A 17 -0.06 3.63 -13.65
C GLY A 17 0.21 2.61 -12.53
N ALA A 18 0.13 3.02 -11.26
CA ALA A 18 0.38 2.14 -10.12
C ALA A 18 -0.78 1.15 -9.89
N THR A 19 -0.49 0.09 -9.14
CA THR A 19 -1.48 -0.92 -8.76
C THR A 19 -2.63 -0.25 -7.99
N CYS A 20 -3.88 -0.59 -8.28
CA CYS A 20 -5.00 0.04 -7.58
C CYS A 20 -6.17 -0.90 -7.35
N PHE A 21 -6.89 -0.65 -6.26
CA PHE A 21 -8.20 -1.25 -6.02
C PHE A 21 -9.30 -0.30 -6.48
N ILE A 22 -10.10 -0.74 -7.45
CA ILE A 22 -11.26 0.01 -7.96
C ILE A 22 -12.54 -0.73 -7.49
N PRO A 23 -13.44 -0.05 -6.76
CA PRO A 23 -14.69 -0.66 -6.31
C PRO A 23 -15.65 -0.89 -7.48
N ASP A 24 -16.49 -1.93 -7.39
CA ASP A 24 -17.46 -2.27 -8.45
C ASP A 24 -18.53 -1.18 -8.64
N ALA A 25 -18.86 -0.48 -7.56
CA ALA A 25 -19.77 0.65 -7.53
C ALA A 25 -19.32 1.69 -6.51
N ALA A 26 -19.79 2.93 -6.65
CA ALA A 26 -19.49 3.98 -5.68
C ALA A 26 -19.99 3.56 -4.28
N GLY A 27 -19.04 3.46 -3.34
CA GLY A 27 -19.32 3.03 -1.97
C GLY A 27 -19.36 1.53 -1.73
N SER A 28 -19.08 0.69 -2.73
CA SER A 28 -18.94 -0.75 -2.52
C SER A 28 -17.66 -1.10 -1.77
N LEU A 29 -17.74 -2.17 -0.96
CA LEU A 29 -16.58 -2.84 -0.35
C LEU A 29 -16.01 -3.95 -1.25
N THR A 30 -16.71 -4.28 -2.34
CA THR A 30 -16.25 -5.21 -3.38
C THR A 30 -15.66 -4.43 -4.56
N GLY A 31 -14.73 -5.06 -5.26
CA GLY A 31 -14.04 -4.45 -6.37
C GLY A 31 -12.97 -5.35 -6.95
N ARG A 32 -12.18 -4.78 -7.86
CA ARG A 32 -11.08 -5.47 -8.53
C ARG A 32 -9.76 -4.75 -8.28
N TRP A 33 -8.73 -5.57 -8.12
CA TRP A 33 -7.35 -5.10 -8.16
C TRP A 33 -6.87 -5.05 -9.60
N TYR A 34 -6.19 -3.97 -9.95
CA TYR A 34 -5.51 -3.76 -11.22
C TYR A 34 -4.02 -3.58 -10.95
N GLY A 35 -3.17 -4.23 -11.73
CA GLY A 35 -1.72 -4.30 -11.48
C GLY A 35 -1.34 -5.40 -10.50
N SER A 36 -0.05 -5.50 -10.20
CA SER A 36 0.54 -6.48 -9.29
C SER A 36 1.28 -5.79 -8.15
N MET A 37 1.12 -6.32 -6.94
CA MET A 37 1.90 -5.87 -5.78
C MET A 37 3.28 -6.53 -5.78
N PRO A 38 4.34 -5.84 -5.33
CA PRO A 38 5.64 -6.48 -5.11
C PRO A 38 5.52 -7.70 -4.18
N GLU A 39 6.23 -8.76 -4.55
CA GLU A 39 6.13 -10.07 -3.87
C GLU A 39 6.81 -10.07 -2.51
N ASP A 40 7.88 -9.30 -2.33
CA ASP A 40 8.57 -9.09 -1.06
C ASP A 40 7.95 -7.91 -0.29
N GLY A 41 8.15 -7.84 1.02
CA GLY A 41 7.73 -6.69 1.85
C GLY A 41 6.22 -6.48 2.03
N ILE A 42 5.87 -5.29 2.53
CA ILE A 42 4.51 -4.87 2.90
C ILE A 42 4.19 -3.49 2.31
N ALA A 43 2.93 -3.27 1.96
CA ALA A 43 2.45 -1.99 1.50
C ALA A 43 1.78 -1.23 2.65
N LEU A 44 2.26 -0.01 2.93
CA LEU A 44 1.85 0.79 4.08
C LEU A 44 1.51 2.22 3.66
N THR A 45 0.66 2.89 4.42
CA THR A 45 0.39 4.32 4.19
C THR A 45 1.59 5.16 4.58
N ARG A 46 1.71 6.37 4.00
CA ARG A 46 2.80 7.33 4.31
C ARG A 46 3.01 7.53 5.80
N LYS A 47 1.92 7.68 6.55
CA LYS A 47 1.95 7.84 8.01
C LYS A 47 2.52 6.59 8.69
N ARG A 48 2.06 5.40 8.30
CA ARG A 48 2.49 4.15 8.92
C ARG A 48 3.96 3.81 8.62
N CYS A 49 4.44 4.12 7.42
CA CYS A 49 5.87 4.07 7.08
C CYS A 49 6.72 4.88 8.08
N ALA A 50 6.32 6.13 8.38
CA ALA A 50 7.03 6.97 9.34
C ALA A 50 6.96 6.43 10.78
N GLU A 51 5.80 5.94 11.22
CA GLU A 51 5.63 5.34 12.56
C GLU A 51 6.56 4.14 12.80
N LEU A 52 6.79 3.34 11.75
CA LEU A 52 7.69 2.18 11.76
C LEU A 52 9.17 2.54 11.50
N GLY A 53 9.51 3.82 11.40
CA GLY A 53 10.91 4.26 11.23
C GLY A 53 11.44 4.24 9.80
N ALA A 54 10.58 4.02 8.81
CA ALA A 54 10.94 4.01 7.38
C ALA A 54 10.15 5.07 6.61
N PRO A 55 10.33 6.38 6.88
CA PRO A 55 9.52 7.44 6.28
C PRO A 55 9.61 7.43 4.75
N VAL A 56 8.53 7.90 4.11
CA VAL A 56 8.48 8.07 2.65
C VAL A 56 9.34 9.26 2.25
N LYS A 57 10.26 9.05 1.30
CA LYS A 57 11.16 10.08 0.80
C LYS A 57 10.40 11.11 -0.03
N ASP A 58 11.01 12.27 -0.22
CA ASP A 58 10.49 13.25 -1.16
C ASP A 58 10.58 12.68 -2.57
N ARG A 59 9.46 12.76 -3.32
CA ARG A 59 9.29 12.19 -4.67
C ARG A 59 9.35 10.67 -4.75
N GLU A 60 9.20 9.97 -3.63
CA GLU A 60 8.98 8.53 -3.68
C GLU A 60 7.58 8.24 -4.22
N ASP A 61 7.49 7.39 -5.23
CA ASP A 61 6.23 7.01 -5.86
C ASP A 61 5.49 5.96 -5.04
N ALA A 62 4.17 6.10 -4.98
CA ALA A 62 3.32 5.09 -4.38
C ALA A 62 3.26 3.86 -5.29
N ILE A 63 3.41 2.67 -4.69
CA ILE A 63 3.31 1.41 -5.44
C ILE A 63 1.87 0.94 -5.61
N ALA A 64 0.97 1.46 -4.77
CA ALA A 64 -0.43 1.10 -4.85
C ALA A 64 -1.38 2.19 -4.33
N PHE A 65 -2.63 2.14 -4.77
CA PHE A 65 -3.70 3.01 -4.32
C PHE A 65 -4.93 2.21 -3.90
N ILE A 66 -5.51 2.55 -2.76
CA ILE A 66 -6.74 1.91 -2.27
C ILE A 66 -7.85 2.92 -2.14
N TYR A 67 -9.00 2.60 -2.73
CA TYR A 67 -10.23 3.35 -2.55
C TYR A 67 -10.74 3.30 -1.11
N ARG A 68 -11.11 4.45 -0.54
CA ARG A 68 -11.72 4.57 0.79
C ARG A 68 -13.14 5.14 0.69
N VAL A 69 -14.14 4.28 0.93
CA VAL A 69 -15.57 4.65 0.92
C VAL A 69 -15.93 5.72 1.94
N GLU A 70 -15.26 5.73 3.09
CA GLU A 70 -15.50 6.68 4.20
C GLU A 70 -15.20 8.13 3.82
N ILE A 71 -14.35 8.34 2.81
CA ILE A 71 -14.00 9.67 2.31
C ILE A 71 -15.12 10.14 1.39
N LYS A 72 -15.79 11.23 1.78
CA LYS A 72 -16.96 11.74 1.06
C LYS A 72 -16.61 12.67 -0.11
N ASP A 73 -15.39 13.19 -0.18
CA ASP A 73 -14.92 14.02 -1.28
C ASP A 73 -14.40 13.18 -2.47
N GLU A 74 -13.84 13.83 -3.49
CA GLU A 74 -13.29 13.18 -4.69
C GLU A 74 -11.92 12.49 -4.46
N TYR A 75 -11.19 12.86 -3.41
CA TYR A 75 -9.83 12.37 -3.11
C TYR A 75 -9.87 11.07 -2.30
N ARG A 76 -10.47 10.03 -2.89
CA ARG A 76 -10.74 8.75 -2.21
C ARG A 76 -9.64 7.71 -2.34
N TYR A 77 -8.61 7.97 -3.15
CA TYR A 77 -7.52 7.03 -3.38
C TYR A 77 -6.34 7.35 -2.47
N VAL A 78 -6.08 6.44 -1.53
CA VAL A 78 -5.00 6.58 -0.56
C VAL A 78 -3.75 5.88 -1.08
N PRO A 79 -2.59 6.56 -1.14
CA PRO A 79 -1.34 5.95 -1.58
C PRO A 79 -0.73 5.01 -0.53
N PHE A 80 -0.16 3.93 -1.02
CA PHE A 80 0.59 2.93 -0.26
C PHE A 80 2.00 2.78 -0.85
N TYR A 81 2.96 2.57 0.05
CA TYR A 81 4.39 2.54 -0.24
C TYR A 81 4.96 1.20 0.25
N HIS A 82 5.89 0.66 -0.51
CA HIS A 82 6.50 -0.65 -0.24
C HIS A 82 7.58 -0.52 0.82
N ARG A 83 7.61 -1.41 1.80
CA ARG A 83 8.72 -1.51 2.76
C ARG A 83 9.11 -2.97 2.95
N GLN A 84 10.41 -3.22 2.99
CA GLN A 84 10.97 -4.51 3.35
C GLN A 84 11.11 -4.61 4.88
N ILE A 85 11.16 -5.84 5.40
CA ILE A 85 11.21 -6.07 6.86
C ILE A 85 12.46 -5.45 7.49
N GLU A 86 13.57 -5.42 6.75
CA GLU A 86 14.86 -4.88 7.15
C GLU A 86 14.83 -3.36 7.35
N GLU A 87 13.91 -2.66 6.69
CA GLU A 87 13.73 -1.21 6.81
C GLU A 87 12.85 -0.84 8.02
N LEU A 88 12.06 -1.78 8.54
CA LEU A 88 11.02 -1.52 9.53
C LEU A 88 11.52 -1.76 10.96
N ASN A 89 11.05 -0.93 11.88
CA ASN A 89 11.23 -1.17 13.30
C ASN A 89 10.29 -2.29 13.78
N CYS A 90 10.81 -3.51 13.81
CA CYS A 90 10.07 -4.73 14.19
C CYS A 90 9.37 -4.64 15.56
N LYS A 91 9.86 -3.80 16.49
CA LYS A 91 9.23 -3.63 17.81
C LYS A 91 7.89 -2.89 17.76
N LYS A 92 7.57 -2.23 16.64
CA LYS A 92 6.35 -1.43 16.45
C LYS A 92 5.35 -2.06 15.47
N ILE A 93 5.71 -3.20 14.89
CA ILE A 93 4.88 -3.95 13.96
C ILE A 93 3.73 -4.59 14.73
N ASN A 94 2.52 -4.55 14.17
CA ASN A 94 1.35 -5.23 14.75
C ASN A 94 1.20 -6.66 14.20
N HIS A 95 0.32 -7.45 14.82
CA HIS A 95 0.12 -8.86 14.45
C HIS A 95 -0.34 -9.08 13.00
N LEU A 96 -1.07 -8.13 12.39
CA LEU A 96 -1.49 -8.25 10.99
C LEU A 96 -0.33 -8.00 10.03
N GLU A 97 0.47 -6.98 10.32
CA GLU A 97 1.68 -6.64 9.57
C GLU A 97 2.71 -7.77 9.66
N ASP A 98 2.94 -8.29 10.87
CA ASP A 98 3.82 -9.44 11.12
C ASP A 98 3.37 -10.67 10.32
N ARG A 99 2.07 -10.99 10.34
CA ARG A 99 1.52 -12.11 9.54
C ARG A 99 1.77 -11.94 8.04
N VAL A 100 1.66 -10.72 7.50
CA VAL A 100 1.93 -10.44 6.08
C VAL A 100 3.41 -10.64 5.76
N LEU A 101 4.30 -10.17 6.64
CA LEU A 101 5.75 -10.31 6.48
C LEU A 101 6.20 -11.77 6.60
N GLN A 102 5.70 -12.51 7.60
CA GLN A 102 6.05 -13.93 7.81
C GLN A 102 5.57 -14.86 6.69
N ARG A 103 4.37 -14.61 6.14
CA ARG A 103 3.85 -15.38 4.99
C ARG A 103 4.79 -15.29 3.79
N LYS A 104 5.48 -14.15 3.63
CA LYS A 104 6.40 -13.91 2.53
C LYS A 104 7.81 -14.47 2.79
N VAL A 105 8.29 -14.48 4.04
CA VAL A 105 9.55 -15.15 4.41
C VAL A 105 9.46 -16.65 4.16
N ARG A 106 8.35 -17.29 4.55
CA ARG A 106 8.14 -18.73 4.37
C ARG A 106 8.15 -19.16 2.90
N ASN A 107 7.50 -18.40 2.02
CA ASN A 107 7.51 -18.67 0.58
C ASN A 107 8.91 -18.53 -0.05
N LYS A 108 9.76 -17.63 0.47
CA LYS A 108 11.13 -17.42 -0.01
C LYS A 108 12.09 -18.56 0.39
N THR A 109 11.81 -19.23 1.52
CA THR A 109 12.58 -20.40 1.95
C THR A 109 12.21 -21.66 1.16
N GLU A 110 10.94 -21.81 0.76
CA GLU A 110 10.47 -22.96 -0.03
C GLU A 110 11.00 -22.92 -1.49
N ALA A 111 11.15 -21.73 -2.08
CA ALA A 111 11.67 -21.57 -3.46
C ALA A 111 13.19 -21.77 -3.63
N ASN A 112 13.96 -21.88 -2.54
CA ASN A 112 15.41 -22.14 -2.58
C ASN A 112 15.77 -23.61 -2.35
N HIS A 113 14.77 -24.49 -2.25
CA HIS A 113 14.94 -25.94 -2.06
C HIS A 113 14.38 -26.78 -3.21
N GLU A 114 14.01 -26.15 -4.34
CA GLU A 114 13.78 -26.80 -5.64
C GLU A 114 14.94 -26.50 -6.60
#